data_AF-A0A399IF52-F1
#
_entry.id   AF-A0A399IF52-F1
#
_cell.length_a   1.000
_cell.length_b   1.000
_cell.length_c   1.000
_cell.angle_alpha   90.00
_cell.angle_beta   90.00
_cell.angle_gamma   90.00
#
_symmetry.space_group_name_H-M   'P 1'
#
loop_
_entity.id
_entity.type
_entity.pdbx_description
1 polymer ?
#
loop_
_entity_poly.entity_id
_entity_poly.type
_entity_poly.pdbx_seq_one_letter_code
_entity_poly.pdbx_strand_id
1 'polypeptide(L)'
;MDYVSLYRHREERSTKMKLITRNLAMIVFMGIFLLAVPVMAQTPAQEQTGVEPEKASPPPVQQKLVREGDLAVKLEQALGLGTSGDEIEAETLLGNAGILPRNGWIADYPVTPDVVGELYKSVRDAAAAGKISTSIEESLKRLDSVINETGLSVYPYTVGSSNENKPLGVDNYPNPAVINNYYVDQGPPVVTYYAPPPDYYYLYSWVAFPFWYSGFWYPGYYILHDFQRTVGVGNRVRIISNHFNDIRSHRVYRIDPVSRYRGRTFAGIGVNRTRGFITTGVPRSGRTIFNAPRTWGAPVGRMSVPGYAPRGEGRMRAPAPEGGGAYRGREMRRER
;
A
#
# COMPACT_ATOMS: atom_id res chain seq x y z
N MET A 1 -61.41 54.21 37.97
CA MET A 1 -60.15 53.73 37.34
C MET A 1 -60.50 52.52 36.51
N ASP A 2 -60.35 52.62 35.19
CA ASP A 2 -60.86 51.64 34.25
C ASP A 2 -59.83 50.50 34.06
N TYR A 3 -60.20 49.29 34.48
CA TYR A 3 -59.31 48.10 34.46
C TYR A 3 -58.85 47.74 33.05
N VAL A 4 -59.61 48.13 32.03
CA VAL A 4 -59.28 47.89 30.61
C VAL A 4 -58.08 48.72 30.16
N SER A 5 -57.93 49.93 30.72
CA SER A 5 -56.80 50.83 30.41
C SER A 5 -55.47 50.29 30.96
N LEU A 6 -55.49 49.67 32.15
CA LEU A 6 -54.31 49.06 32.77
C LEU A 6 -53.81 47.83 31.99
N TYR A 7 -54.72 47.02 31.45
CA TYR A 7 -54.33 45.84 30.66
C TYR A 7 -53.73 46.22 29.30
N ARG A 8 -54.32 47.20 28.60
CA ARG A 8 -53.80 47.66 27.30
C ARG A 8 -52.40 48.26 27.44
N HIS A 9 -52.14 48.97 28.54
CA HIS A 9 -50.82 49.54 28.80
C HIS A 9 -49.74 48.49 29.14
N ARG A 10 -50.13 47.33 29.69
CA ARG A 10 -49.20 46.23 29.98
C ARG A 10 -48.79 45.46 28.71
N GLU A 11 -49.72 45.26 27.77
CA GLU A 11 -49.41 44.60 26.50
C GLU A 11 -48.50 45.45 25.61
N GLU A 12 -48.72 46.76 25.53
CA GLU A 12 -47.83 47.66 24.79
C GLU A 12 -46.41 47.71 25.36
N ARG A 13 -46.26 47.60 26.69
CA ARG A 13 -44.92 47.51 27.30
C ARG A 13 -44.24 46.18 26.98
N SER A 14 -44.98 45.07 26.96
CA SER A 14 -44.46 43.74 26.63
C SER A 14 -43.96 43.67 25.18
N THR A 15 -44.71 44.22 24.22
CA THR A 15 -44.30 44.22 22.80
C THR A 15 -43.11 45.12 22.55
N LYS A 16 -43.06 46.32 23.15
CA LYS A 16 -41.91 47.22 23.08
C LYS A 16 -40.66 46.60 23.71
N MET A 17 -40.81 45.91 24.84
CA MET A 17 -39.70 45.27 25.54
C MET A 17 -39.13 44.09 24.73
N LYS A 18 -39.99 43.27 24.10
CA LYS A 18 -39.57 42.18 23.20
C LYS A 18 -38.79 42.70 21.98
N LEU A 19 -39.22 43.81 21.39
CA LEU A 19 -38.55 44.43 20.24
C LEU A 19 -37.16 44.97 20.62
N ILE A 20 -37.02 45.60 21.79
CA ILE A 20 -35.73 46.09 22.31
C ILE A 20 -34.78 44.92 22.57
N THR A 21 -35.22 43.84 23.22
CA THR A 21 -34.36 42.65 23.43
C THR A 21 -33.92 42.00 22.12
N ARG A 22 -34.78 41.98 21.09
CA ARG A 22 -34.43 41.38 19.79
C ARG A 22 -33.38 42.21 19.04
N ASN A 23 -33.50 43.54 19.08
CA ASN A 23 -32.53 44.43 18.45
C ASN A 23 -31.20 44.45 19.21
N LEU A 24 -31.23 44.40 20.55
CA LEU A 24 -30.01 44.32 21.37
C LEU A 24 -29.25 43.00 21.12
N ALA A 25 -29.96 41.87 21.04
CA ALA A 25 -29.35 40.58 20.71
C ALA A 25 -28.73 40.56 19.31
N MET A 26 -29.36 41.20 18.32
CA MET A 26 -28.80 41.34 16.98
C MET A 26 -27.52 42.18 16.95
N ILE A 27 -27.50 43.30 17.68
CA ILE A 27 -26.32 44.18 17.76
C ILE A 27 -25.14 43.48 18.47
N VAL A 28 -25.41 42.74 19.55
CA VAL A 28 -24.37 41.96 20.25
C VAL A 28 -23.85 40.82 19.37
N PHE A 29 -24.72 40.11 18.65
CA PHE A 29 -24.31 39.04 17.74
C PHE A 29 -23.48 39.58 16.56
N MET A 30 -23.84 40.75 16.02
CA MET A 30 -23.09 41.40 14.94
C MET A 30 -21.76 41.98 15.43
N GLY A 31 -21.68 42.47 16.68
CA GLY A 31 -20.43 42.92 17.29
C GLY A 31 -19.44 41.80 17.59
N ILE A 32 -19.93 40.62 18.00
CA ILE A 32 -19.08 39.42 18.20
C ILE A 32 -18.58 38.89 16.84
N PHE A 33 -19.38 39.00 15.78
CA PHE A 33 -18.95 38.60 14.43
C PHE A 33 -17.89 39.54 13.84
N LEU A 34 -17.89 40.83 14.20
CA LEU A 34 -16.90 41.81 13.73
C LEU A 34 -15.55 41.73 14.46
N LEU A 35 -15.50 41.13 15.67
CA LEU A 35 -14.24 40.87 16.39
C LEU A 35 -13.61 39.50 16.05
N ALA A 36 -14.29 38.68 15.26
CA ALA A 36 -13.82 37.39 14.77
C ALA A 36 -13.35 37.45 13.31
N VAL A 37 -12.87 38.60 12.84
CA VAL A 37 -12.03 38.64 11.64
C VAL A 37 -10.63 38.20 12.07
N PRO A 38 -10.18 36.99 11.73
CA PRO A 38 -8.80 36.63 12.00
C PRO A 38 -7.90 37.58 11.19
N VAL A 39 -6.86 38.08 11.86
CA VAL A 39 -5.66 38.60 11.22
C VAL A 39 -5.06 37.44 10.41
N MET A 40 -5.57 37.28 9.19
CA MET A 40 -5.12 36.41 8.11
C MET A 40 -5.04 37.35 6.91
N ALA A 41 -3.92 37.60 6.26
CA ALA A 41 -2.61 37.02 6.37
C ALA A 41 -1.63 38.08 5.85
N GLN A 42 -0.47 38.17 6.49
CA GLN A 42 0.73 38.44 5.72
C GLN A 42 0.85 37.28 4.75
N THR A 43 0.37 37.47 3.53
CA THR A 43 0.79 36.66 2.40
C THR A 43 2.30 36.89 2.31
N PRO A 44 3.17 35.88 2.57
CA PRO A 44 4.51 35.99 2.02
C PRO A 44 4.29 36.18 0.52
N ALA A 45 4.91 37.24 -0.02
CA ALA A 45 5.04 37.39 -1.46
C ALA A 45 5.62 36.07 -1.97
N GLN A 46 4.78 35.23 -2.57
CA GLN A 46 5.27 34.23 -3.49
C GLN A 46 5.85 35.05 -4.63
N GLU A 47 7.18 35.19 -4.61
CA GLU A 47 7.93 35.43 -5.82
C GLU A 47 7.31 34.56 -6.90
N GLN A 48 6.70 35.20 -7.89
CA GLN A 48 6.53 34.61 -9.21
C GLN A 48 7.93 34.48 -9.81
N THR A 49 8.72 33.56 -9.26
CA THR A 49 9.80 32.93 -9.99
C THR A 49 9.15 32.26 -11.18
N GLY A 50 9.55 32.67 -12.38
CA GLY A 50 9.30 31.89 -13.58
C GLY A 50 9.57 30.42 -13.28
N VAL A 51 8.71 29.55 -13.80
CA VAL A 51 8.83 28.10 -13.64
C VAL A 51 10.11 27.66 -14.36
N GLU A 52 11.24 27.85 -13.70
CA GLU A 52 12.45 27.10 -13.98
C GLU A 52 12.12 25.65 -13.59
N PRO A 53 12.34 24.66 -14.46
CA PRO A 53 12.00 23.28 -14.17
C PRO A 53 12.70 22.88 -12.87
N GLU A 54 11.90 22.60 -11.84
CA GLU A 54 12.36 22.19 -10.52
C GLU A 54 13.35 21.03 -10.71
N LYS A 55 14.63 21.29 -10.42
CA LYS A 55 15.68 20.29 -10.58
C LYS A 55 15.29 19.08 -9.75
N ALA A 56 15.02 17.96 -10.42
CA ALA A 56 14.64 16.74 -9.74
C ALA A 56 15.72 16.38 -8.72
N SER A 57 15.35 16.37 -7.45
CA SER A 57 16.23 15.96 -6.37
C SER A 57 16.30 14.43 -6.32
N PRO A 58 17.46 13.86 -5.94
CA PRO A 58 17.56 12.42 -5.75
C PRO A 58 16.55 11.96 -4.68
N PRO A 59 16.02 10.73 -4.78
CA PRO A 59 15.13 10.19 -3.77
C PRO A 59 15.68 10.32 -2.35
N PRO A 60 14.82 10.43 -1.33
CA PRO A 60 15.26 10.37 0.06
C PRO A 60 15.83 8.98 0.38
N VAL A 61 16.77 8.91 1.34
CA VAL A 61 17.40 7.64 1.77
C VAL A 61 16.34 6.66 2.29
N GLN A 62 15.39 7.14 3.11
CA GLN A 62 14.19 6.40 3.47
C GLN A 62 13.04 6.78 2.55
N GLN A 63 12.46 5.77 1.92
CA GLN A 63 11.25 5.96 1.13
C GLN A 63 10.04 6.21 2.02
N LYS A 64 9.12 7.04 1.52
CA LYS A 64 7.82 7.21 2.16
C LYS A 64 7.13 5.85 2.24
N LEU A 65 6.76 5.44 3.44
CA LEU A 65 6.12 4.15 3.66
C LEU A 65 4.61 4.30 3.52
N VAL A 66 4.05 3.64 2.52
CA VAL A 66 2.62 3.56 2.25
C VAL A 66 2.20 2.11 2.39
N ARG A 67 1.12 1.85 3.10
CA ARG A 67 0.54 0.50 3.23
C ARG A 67 -0.16 0.08 1.95
N GLU A 68 -0.05 -1.19 1.58
CA GLU A 68 -0.82 -1.75 0.48
C GLU A 68 -2.33 -1.58 0.67
N GLY A 69 -2.83 -1.73 1.91
CA GLY A 69 -4.26 -1.54 2.20
C GLY A 69 -4.73 -0.10 1.98
N ASP A 70 -3.92 0.90 2.38
CA ASP A 70 -4.24 2.31 2.15
C ASP A 70 -4.21 2.65 0.65
N LEU A 71 -3.29 2.03 -0.11
CA LEU A 71 -3.25 2.15 -1.56
C LEU A 71 -4.45 1.49 -2.23
N ALA A 72 -4.87 0.32 -1.76
CA ALA A 72 -6.01 -0.44 -2.29
C ALA A 72 -7.31 0.39 -2.21
N VAL A 73 -7.58 1.01 -1.06
CA VAL A 73 -8.76 1.88 -0.90
C VAL A 73 -8.76 3.04 -1.90
N LYS A 74 -7.63 3.74 -2.05
CA LYS A 74 -7.53 4.85 -3.02
C LYS A 74 -7.66 4.37 -4.47
N LEU A 75 -7.06 3.23 -4.79
CA LEU A 75 -7.08 2.68 -6.14
C LEU A 75 -8.48 2.20 -6.56
N GLU A 76 -9.21 1.54 -5.65
CA GLU A 76 -10.59 1.13 -5.87
C GLU A 76 -11.49 2.32 -6.22
N GLN A 77 -11.40 3.40 -5.44
CA GLN A 77 -12.13 4.64 -5.67
C GLN A 77 -11.72 5.30 -6.99
N ALA A 78 -10.42 5.41 -7.26
CA ALA A 78 -9.92 6.04 -8.48
C ALA A 78 -10.35 5.29 -9.75
N LEU A 79 -10.42 3.95 -9.71
CA LEU A 79 -10.88 3.12 -10.82
C LEU A 79 -12.41 3.04 -10.93
N GLY A 80 -13.17 3.61 -9.98
CA GLY A 80 -14.62 3.61 -9.98
C GLY A 80 -15.22 2.21 -9.78
N LEU A 81 -14.51 1.31 -9.09
CA LEU A 81 -15.01 -0.03 -8.77
C LEU A 81 -15.96 -0.02 -7.56
N GLY A 82 -15.88 1.04 -6.75
CA GLY A 82 -16.75 1.30 -5.62
C GLY A 82 -16.30 2.55 -4.86
N THR A 83 -16.84 2.73 -3.65
CA THR A 83 -16.52 3.86 -2.76
C THR A 83 -16.25 3.38 -1.34
N SER A 84 -15.71 2.17 -1.21
CA SER A 84 -15.49 1.59 0.11
C SER A 84 -14.47 2.43 0.89
N GLY A 85 -14.77 2.67 2.18
CA GLY A 85 -13.81 3.24 3.12
C GLY A 85 -13.04 2.18 3.89
N ASP A 86 -13.28 0.90 3.58
CA ASP A 86 -12.74 -0.27 4.25
C ASP A 86 -11.70 -0.99 3.39
N GLU A 87 -10.54 -1.27 3.98
CA GLU A 87 -9.39 -1.89 3.31
C GLU A 87 -9.77 -3.28 2.76
N ILE A 88 -10.53 -4.07 3.52
CA ILE A 88 -10.90 -5.45 3.15
C ILE A 88 -11.86 -5.47 1.96
N GLU A 89 -12.82 -4.54 1.93
CA GLU A 89 -13.77 -4.42 0.83
C GLU A 89 -13.06 -3.96 -0.45
N ALA A 90 -12.20 -2.94 -0.37
CA ALA A 90 -11.40 -2.47 -1.49
C ALA A 90 -10.52 -3.57 -2.08
N GLU A 91 -9.77 -4.30 -1.24
CA GLU A 91 -8.94 -5.44 -1.66
C GLU A 91 -9.78 -6.54 -2.34
N THR A 92 -10.99 -6.79 -1.86
CA THR A 92 -11.92 -7.77 -2.43
C THR A 92 -12.43 -7.33 -3.80
N LEU A 93 -12.84 -6.07 -3.95
CA LEU A 93 -13.34 -5.52 -5.22
C LEU A 93 -12.24 -5.48 -6.29
N LEU A 94 -11.05 -5.01 -5.92
CA LEU A 94 -9.87 -5.04 -6.78
C LEU A 94 -9.50 -6.48 -7.16
N GLY A 95 -9.50 -7.40 -6.19
CA GLY A 95 -9.26 -8.82 -6.44
C GLY A 95 -10.25 -9.45 -7.42
N ASN A 96 -11.54 -9.12 -7.30
CA ASN A 96 -12.60 -9.58 -8.22
C ASN A 96 -12.40 -9.02 -9.65
N ALA A 97 -11.92 -7.78 -9.76
CA ALA A 97 -11.52 -7.19 -11.03
C ALA A 97 -10.22 -7.81 -11.60
N GLY A 98 -9.51 -8.66 -10.83
CA GLY A 98 -8.23 -9.24 -11.21
C GLY A 98 -7.04 -8.29 -11.01
N ILE A 99 -7.23 -7.24 -10.20
CA ILE A 99 -6.24 -6.23 -9.84
C ILE A 99 -5.67 -6.59 -8.48
N LEU A 100 -4.58 -7.34 -8.49
CA LEU A 100 -3.85 -7.71 -7.28
C LEU A 100 -2.37 -7.91 -7.59
N PRO A 101 -1.48 -7.66 -6.60
CA PRO A 101 -0.12 -8.18 -6.64
C PRO A 101 -0.14 -9.71 -6.80
N ARG A 102 0.94 -10.32 -7.31
CA ARG A 102 1.00 -11.78 -7.55
C ARG A 102 0.69 -12.62 -6.32
N ASN A 103 1.00 -12.08 -5.15
CA ASN A 103 0.80 -12.73 -3.85
C ASN A 103 -0.50 -12.30 -3.16
N GLY A 104 -1.38 -11.59 -3.85
CA GLY A 104 -2.52 -10.94 -3.24
C GLY A 104 -2.13 -9.67 -2.48
N TRP A 105 -3.15 -9.03 -1.93
CA TRP A 105 -3.01 -7.85 -1.08
C TRP A 105 -2.55 -8.24 0.32
N ILE A 106 -1.59 -7.49 0.86
CA ILE A 106 -1.14 -7.65 2.24
C ILE A 106 -1.19 -6.27 2.90
N ALA A 107 -2.32 -5.94 3.52
CA ALA A 107 -2.66 -4.60 4.01
C ALA A 107 -1.52 -3.85 4.70
N ASP A 108 -0.82 -4.50 5.64
CA ASP A 108 0.26 -3.88 6.44
C ASP A 108 1.65 -3.93 5.79
N TYR A 109 1.77 -4.47 4.58
CA TYR A 109 3.05 -4.48 3.87
C TYR A 109 3.29 -3.12 3.17
N PRO A 110 4.55 -2.66 3.07
CA PRO A 110 4.84 -1.43 2.35
C PRO A 110 4.66 -1.62 0.84
N VAL A 111 4.10 -0.63 0.16
CA VAL A 111 4.08 -0.56 -1.30
C VAL A 111 5.51 -0.39 -1.81
N THR A 112 6.04 -1.42 -2.46
CA THR A 112 7.39 -1.44 -3.04
C THR A 112 7.35 -1.28 -4.57
N PRO A 113 8.48 -0.94 -5.21
CA PRO A 113 8.51 -0.73 -6.67
C PRO A 113 8.00 -1.90 -7.51
N ASP A 114 8.29 -3.13 -7.09
CA ASP A 114 7.79 -4.35 -7.74
C ASP A 114 6.25 -4.46 -7.65
N VAL A 115 5.67 -4.19 -6.48
CA VAL A 115 4.21 -4.15 -6.27
C VAL A 115 3.57 -3.13 -7.21
N VAL A 116 4.14 -1.92 -7.31
CA VAL A 116 3.68 -0.90 -8.25
C VAL A 116 3.69 -1.45 -9.69
N GLY A 117 4.80 -2.07 -10.12
CA GLY A 117 4.89 -2.67 -11.45
C GLY A 117 3.86 -3.78 -11.72
N GLU A 118 3.57 -4.61 -10.72
CA GLU A 118 2.50 -5.62 -10.79
C GLU A 118 1.11 -5.00 -10.92
N LEU A 119 0.87 -3.87 -10.24
CA LEU A 119 -0.37 -3.11 -10.36
C LEU A 119 -0.55 -2.50 -11.76
N TYR A 120 0.48 -1.90 -12.36
CA TYR A 120 0.40 -1.42 -13.75
C TYR A 120 -0.02 -2.53 -14.71
N LYS A 121 0.57 -3.73 -14.55
CA LYS A 121 0.22 -4.87 -15.38
C LYS A 121 -1.23 -5.32 -15.14
N SER A 122 -1.62 -5.52 -13.88
CA SER A 122 -2.95 -6.04 -13.56
C SER A 122 -4.09 -5.07 -13.87
N VAL A 123 -3.88 -3.75 -13.71
CA VAL A 123 -4.83 -2.71 -14.13
C VAL A 123 -4.98 -2.70 -15.64
N ARG A 124 -3.88 -2.77 -16.40
CA ARG A 124 -3.92 -2.89 -17.87
C ARG A 124 -4.69 -4.13 -18.31
N ASP A 125 -4.38 -5.29 -17.73
CA ASP A 125 -5.02 -6.56 -18.06
C ASP A 125 -6.53 -6.53 -17.72
N ALA A 126 -6.91 -5.92 -16.59
CA ALA A 126 -8.30 -5.77 -16.18
C ALA A 126 -9.10 -4.81 -17.08
N ALA A 127 -8.52 -3.67 -17.47
CA ALA A 127 -9.12 -2.74 -18.42
C ALA A 127 -9.27 -3.38 -19.81
N ALA A 128 -8.23 -4.06 -20.30
CA ALA A 128 -8.28 -4.78 -21.58
C ALA A 128 -9.35 -5.90 -21.59
N ALA A 129 -9.59 -6.53 -20.45
CA ALA A 129 -10.64 -7.54 -20.28
C ALA A 129 -12.04 -6.96 -20.05
N GLY A 130 -12.21 -5.62 -20.06
CA GLY A 130 -13.50 -4.96 -19.81
C GLY A 130 -14.02 -5.12 -18.38
N LYS A 131 -13.15 -5.45 -17.42
CA LYS A 131 -13.51 -5.56 -15.99
C LYS A 131 -13.53 -4.22 -15.28
N ILE A 132 -12.92 -3.20 -15.89
CA ILE A 132 -12.99 -1.80 -15.49
C ILE A 132 -13.72 -1.08 -16.62
N SER A 133 -14.58 -0.11 -16.30
CA SER A 133 -15.39 0.62 -17.29
C SER A 133 -14.59 1.61 -18.13
N THR A 134 -13.39 1.98 -17.70
CA THR A 134 -12.52 2.97 -18.33
C THR A 134 -11.55 2.36 -19.34
N SER A 135 -11.03 3.18 -20.27
CA SER A 135 -10.01 2.71 -21.22
C SER A 135 -8.72 2.31 -20.50
N ILE A 136 -7.83 1.59 -21.19
CA ILE A 136 -6.52 1.20 -20.64
C ILE A 136 -5.73 2.46 -20.23
N GLU A 137 -5.67 3.45 -21.11
CA GLU A 137 -4.91 4.69 -20.91
C GLU A 137 -5.46 5.49 -19.73
N GLU A 138 -6.78 5.62 -19.65
CA GLU A 138 -7.43 6.33 -18.54
C GLU A 138 -7.23 5.60 -17.20
N SER A 139 -7.31 4.27 -17.20
CA SER A 139 -7.10 3.45 -16.00
C SER A 139 -5.67 3.55 -15.48
N LEU A 140 -4.68 3.56 -16.39
CA LEU A 140 -3.28 3.75 -16.03
C LEU A 140 -3.02 5.17 -15.52
N LYS A 141 -3.63 6.20 -16.13
CA LYS A 141 -3.54 7.59 -15.65
C LYS A 141 -4.14 7.75 -14.25
N ARG A 142 -5.23 7.04 -13.94
CA ARG A 142 -5.82 7.00 -12.59
C ARG A 142 -4.89 6.34 -11.59
N LEU A 143 -4.23 5.24 -11.96
CA LEU A 143 -3.18 4.61 -11.15
C LEU A 143 -2.01 5.58 -10.91
N ASP A 144 -1.53 6.27 -11.94
CA ASP A 144 -0.48 7.29 -11.81
C ASP A 144 -0.86 8.39 -10.80
N SER A 145 -2.11 8.89 -10.87
CA SER A 145 -2.61 9.89 -9.93
C SER A 145 -2.54 9.39 -8.49
N VAL A 146 -3.06 8.18 -8.23
CA VAL A 146 -3.05 7.58 -6.89
C VAL A 146 -1.62 7.39 -6.36
N ILE A 147 -0.72 6.88 -7.20
CA ILE A 147 0.68 6.63 -6.84
C ILE A 147 1.38 7.96 -6.50
N ASN A 148 1.22 9.00 -7.32
CA ASN A 148 1.75 10.34 -7.06
C ASN A 148 1.12 10.99 -5.81
N GLU A 149 -0.19 10.88 -5.60
CA GLU A 149 -0.89 11.38 -4.40
C GLU A 149 -0.42 10.73 -3.11
N THR A 150 0.00 9.46 -3.19
CA THR A 150 0.61 8.79 -2.04
C THR A 150 2.06 9.24 -1.80
N GLY A 151 2.65 10.04 -2.70
CA GLY A 151 4.03 10.49 -2.63
C GLY A 151 5.04 9.42 -3.03
N LEU A 152 4.59 8.38 -3.75
CA LEU A 152 5.43 7.36 -4.34
C LEU A 152 5.67 7.74 -5.79
N SER A 153 6.76 8.41 -6.13
CA SER A 153 7.05 8.79 -7.53
C SER A 153 7.69 7.65 -8.32
N VAL A 154 7.17 6.42 -8.19
CA VAL A 154 7.77 5.19 -8.72
C VAL A 154 7.10 4.75 -10.01
N TYR A 155 7.89 4.48 -11.05
CA TYR A 155 7.43 4.00 -12.34
C TYR A 155 8.19 2.73 -12.75
N PRO A 156 7.52 1.64 -13.13
CA PRO A 156 8.21 0.42 -13.55
C PRO A 156 9.03 0.67 -14.82
N TYR A 157 10.22 0.05 -14.90
CA TYR A 157 11.01 0.09 -16.13
C TYR A 157 10.30 -0.71 -17.23
N THR A 158 10.19 -0.11 -18.42
CA THR A 158 9.73 -0.81 -19.63
C THR A 158 10.81 -0.77 -20.70
N VAL A 159 10.97 -1.86 -21.46
CA VAL A 159 11.97 -1.91 -22.53
C VAL A 159 11.58 -0.85 -23.57
N GLY A 160 12.48 0.08 -23.86
CA GLY A 160 12.23 1.22 -24.75
C GLY A 160 11.74 2.50 -24.07
N SER A 161 11.41 2.49 -22.78
CA SER A 161 11.20 3.74 -22.03
C SER A 161 12.55 4.33 -21.64
N SER A 162 13.09 5.23 -22.46
CA SER A 162 13.96 6.29 -21.97
C SER A 162 13.06 7.30 -21.27
N ASN A 163 13.18 7.48 -19.96
CA ASN A 163 12.73 8.74 -19.38
C ASN A 163 13.73 9.80 -19.88
N GLU A 164 13.46 10.36 -21.06
CA GLU A 164 14.32 11.34 -21.74
C GLU A 164 14.48 12.64 -20.95
N ASN A 165 13.62 12.86 -19.96
CA ASN A 165 13.84 13.84 -18.91
C ASN A 165 14.91 13.33 -17.94
N LYS A 166 16.13 13.15 -18.40
CA LYS A 166 17.31 13.11 -17.53
C LYS A 166 17.42 14.54 -16.96
N PRO A 167 17.07 14.81 -15.69
CA PRO A 167 17.11 16.17 -15.15
C PRO A 167 18.52 16.76 -15.39
N LEU A 168 18.65 17.96 -15.92
CA LEU A 168 20.00 18.51 -16.19
C LEU A 168 20.82 18.55 -14.88
N GLY A 169 21.85 17.70 -14.76
CA GLY A 169 22.71 17.57 -13.55
C GLY A 169 22.72 16.21 -12.80
N VAL A 170 22.28 15.10 -13.40
CA VAL A 170 22.09 13.74 -12.77
C VAL A 170 23.36 13.00 -12.34
N ASP A 171 24.46 13.68 -12.05
CA ASP A 171 25.64 13.01 -11.50
C ASP A 171 25.56 12.85 -9.96
N ASN A 172 24.56 13.46 -9.32
CA ASN A 172 24.51 13.51 -7.86
C ASN A 172 23.58 12.45 -7.28
N TYR A 173 24.00 11.18 -7.33
CA TYR A 173 23.66 10.28 -6.24
C TYR A 173 24.08 10.93 -4.92
N PRO A 174 23.30 10.80 -3.83
CA PRO A 174 23.67 11.39 -2.56
C PRO A 174 25.07 10.91 -2.18
N ASN A 175 25.89 11.84 -1.70
CA ASN A 175 27.23 11.52 -1.19
C ASN A 175 27.10 10.36 -0.18
N PRO A 176 27.95 9.32 -0.25
CA PRO A 176 27.93 8.22 0.72
C PRO A 176 27.89 8.67 2.19
N ALA A 177 28.47 9.82 2.52
CA ALA A 177 28.38 10.41 3.86
C ALA A 177 26.93 10.74 4.28
N VAL A 178 26.09 11.23 3.36
CA VAL A 178 24.67 11.50 3.63
C VAL A 178 23.93 10.21 3.96
N ILE A 179 24.22 9.12 3.22
CA ILE A 179 23.64 7.81 3.48
C ILE A 179 24.12 7.30 4.85
N ASN A 180 25.42 7.33 5.12
CA ASN A 180 25.97 6.87 6.39
C ASN A 180 25.40 7.63 7.59
N ASN A 181 25.33 8.97 7.51
CA ASN A 181 24.77 9.80 8.58
C ASN A 181 23.29 9.47 8.83
N TYR A 182 22.51 9.23 7.78
CA TYR A 182 21.13 8.78 7.93
C TYR A 182 21.03 7.50 8.79
N TYR A 183 21.88 6.50 8.55
CA TYR A 183 21.85 5.26 9.32
C TYR A 183 22.27 5.45 10.79
N VAL A 184 23.17 6.39 11.07
CA VAL A 184 23.57 6.74 12.44
C VAL A 184 22.43 7.46 13.17
N ASP A 185 21.80 8.45 12.51
CA ASP A 185 20.84 9.34 13.16
C ASP A 185 19.42 8.76 13.22
N GLN A 186 18.99 8.07 12.17
CA GLN A 186 17.62 7.57 11.99
C GLN A 186 17.53 6.04 12.08
N GLY A 187 18.66 5.35 11.99
CA GLY A 187 18.71 3.90 11.90
C GLY A 187 18.40 3.35 10.50
N PRO A 188 18.36 2.02 10.34
CA PRO A 188 18.15 1.39 9.05
C PRO A 188 16.71 1.64 8.53
N PRO A 189 16.55 2.24 7.32
CA PRO A 189 15.25 2.45 6.70
C PRO A 189 14.59 1.14 6.28
N VAL A 190 13.26 1.04 6.28
CA VAL A 190 12.56 -0.19 5.85
C VAL A 190 12.82 -0.49 4.38
N VAL A 191 12.71 0.53 3.52
CA VAL A 191 12.99 0.45 2.08
C VAL A 191 13.94 1.58 1.70
N THR A 192 14.98 1.26 0.94
CA THR A 192 15.92 2.23 0.38
C THR A 192 16.36 1.84 -1.03
N TYR A 193 16.66 2.84 -1.87
CA TYR A 193 17.16 2.62 -3.23
C TYR A 193 18.68 2.73 -3.32
N TYR A 194 19.33 3.05 -2.21
CA TYR A 194 20.78 3.18 -2.11
C TYR A 194 21.38 1.94 -1.46
N ALA A 195 22.60 1.61 -1.83
CA ALA A 195 23.34 0.54 -1.15
C ALA A 195 23.49 0.87 0.34
N PRO A 196 23.04 -0.01 1.25
CA PRO A 196 23.26 0.17 2.68
C PRO A 196 24.76 0.23 3.01
N PRO A 197 25.17 0.94 4.07
CA PRO A 197 26.54 0.86 4.55
C PRO A 197 26.90 -0.61 4.86
N PRO A 198 28.16 -1.03 4.69
CA PRO A 198 28.57 -2.44 4.85
C PRO A 198 28.10 -3.08 6.16
N ASP A 199 28.16 -2.33 7.27
CA ASP A 199 27.75 -2.77 8.61
C ASP A 199 26.25 -3.02 8.75
N TYR A 200 25.42 -2.59 7.80
CA TYR A 200 23.97 -2.83 7.78
C TYR A 200 23.55 -3.77 6.66
N TYR A 201 24.45 -4.16 5.76
CA TYR A 201 24.10 -4.91 4.55
C TYR A 201 23.40 -6.25 4.88
N TYR A 202 23.80 -6.92 5.96
CA TYR A 202 23.19 -8.18 6.41
C TYR A 202 21.74 -8.06 6.92
N LEU A 203 21.23 -6.85 7.11
CA LEU A 203 19.84 -6.61 7.51
C LEU A 203 18.89 -6.57 6.30
N TYR A 204 19.41 -6.48 5.08
CA TYR A 204 18.62 -6.21 3.88
C TYR A 204 18.61 -7.37 2.89
N SER A 205 17.45 -7.52 2.26
CA SER A 205 17.30 -8.23 1.00
C SER A 205 17.47 -7.27 -0.17
N TRP A 206 18.24 -7.66 -1.17
CA TRP A 206 18.25 -7.00 -2.48
C TRP A 206 17.17 -7.58 -3.39
N VAL A 207 16.28 -6.73 -3.91
CA VAL A 207 15.25 -7.10 -4.89
C VAL A 207 15.60 -6.48 -6.24
N ALA A 208 15.97 -7.32 -7.19
CA ALA A 208 16.31 -6.92 -8.56
C ALA A 208 15.03 -6.65 -9.38
N PHE A 209 14.55 -5.42 -9.31
CA PHE A 209 13.42 -4.91 -10.07
C PHE A 209 13.79 -3.53 -10.62
N PRO A 210 14.07 -3.36 -11.92
CA PRO A 210 14.43 -2.06 -12.45
C PRO A 210 13.23 -1.11 -12.47
N PHE A 211 13.41 0.12 -12.03
CA PHE A 211 12.36 1.15 -11.99
C PHE A 211 12.96 2.56 -12.10
N TRP A 212 12.07 3.53 -12.28
CA TRP A 212 12.39 4.95 -12.23
C TRP A 212 11.75 5.60 -11.00
N TYR A 213 12.48 6.49 -10.34
CA TYR A 213 11.95 7.37 -9.30
C TYR A 213 12.30 8.81 -9.62
N SER A 214 11.29 9.68 -9.83
CA SER A 214 11.51 11.10 -10.14
C SER A 214 12.58 11.35 -11.22
N GLY A 215 12.62 10.52 -12.26
CA GLY A 215 13.61 10.61 -13.35
C GLY A 215 14.96 9.93 -13.10
N PHE A 216 15.19 9.35 -11.92
CA PHE A 216 16.38 8.56 -11.60
C PHE A 216 16.12 7.08 -11.84
N TRP A 217 17.04 6.40 -12.52
CA TRP A 217 16.95 4.96 -12.77
C TRP A 217 17.59 4.16 -11.64
N TYR A 218 16.92 3.10 -11.20
CA TYR A 218 17.42 2.16 -10.21
C TYR A 218 17.31 0.72 -10.73
N PRO A 219 18.34 -0.13 -10.54
CA PRO A 219 18.29 -1.54 -10.94
C PRO A 219 17.44 -2.41 -10.01
N GLY A 220 17.05 -1.88 -8.85
CA GLY A 220 16.41 -2.60 -7.77
C GLY A 220 16.39 -1.77 -6.49
N TYR A 221 15.99 -2.39 -5.39
CA TYR A 221 15.93 -1.74 -4.09
C TYR A 221 16.31 -2.70 -2.96
N TYR A 222 16.66 -2.13 -1.82
CA TYR A 222 16.92 -2.85 -0.57
C TYR A 222 15.72 -2.73 0.35
N ILE A 223 15.34 -3.83 0.97
CA ILE A 223 14.27 -3.90 1.97
C ILE A 223 14.72 -4.75 3.16
N LEU A 224 14.39 -4.33 4.38
CA LEU A 224 14.76 -5.07 5.59
C LEU A 224 14.21 -6.52 5.54
N HIS A 225 15.03 -7.48 5.98
CA HIS A 225 14.63 -8.88 6.12
C HIS A 225 13.47 -9.07 7.11
N ASP A 226 13.38 -8.20 8.10
CA ASP A 226 12.48 -8.29 9.24
C ASP A 226 12.18 -6.87 9.73
N PHE A 227 10.91 -6.48 9.76
CA PHE A 227 10.52 -5.17 10.25
C PHE A 227 9.09 -5.12 10.78
N GLN A 228 8.90 -4.24 11.75
CA GLN A 228 7.61 -3.74 12.20
C GLN A 228 7.80 -2.27 12.58
N ARG A 229 7.17 -1.35 11.85
CA ARG A 229 7.27 0.10 12.06
C ARG A 229 5.89 0.70 12.24
N THR A 230 5.77 1.66 13.14
CA THR A 230 4.58 2.51 13.26
C THR A 230 4.75 3.74 12.38
N VAL A 231 3.74 4.05 11.56
CA VAL A 231 3.71 5.24 10.72
C VAL A 231 2.47 6.07 11.02
N GLY A 232 2.63 7.40 11.09
CA GLY A 232 1.51 8.32 11.18
C GLY A 232 0.93 8.58 9.80
N VAL A 233 -0.34 8.24 9.59
CA VAL A 233 -1.08 8.52 8.36
C VAL A 233 -2.27 9.40 8.73
N GLY A 234 -2.16 10.71 8.49
CA GLY A 234 -3.09 11.70 9.02
C GLY A 234 -3.10 11.67 10.55
N ASN A 235 -4.29 11.54 11.15
CA ASN A 235 -4.47 11.46 12.61
C ASN A 235 -4.48 10.03 13.16
N ARG A 236 -4.05 9.04 12.36
CA ARG A 236 -4.05 7.62 12.75
C ARG A 236 -2.64 7.05 12.75
N VAL A 237 -2.33 6.27 13.76
CA VAL A 237 -1.11 5.44 13.79
C VAL A 237 -1.42 4.11 13.12
N ARG A 238 -0.64 3.74 12.11
CA ARG A 238 -0.73 2.47 11.41
C ARG A 238 0.56 1.67 11.59
N ILE A 239 0.48 0.36 11.42
CA ILE A 239 1.63 -0.53 11.49
C ILE A 239 1.99 -0.95 10.05
N ILE A 240 3.28 -0.90 9.73
CA ILE A 240 3.86 -1.45 8.53
C ILE A 240 4.79 -2.59 8.93
N SER A 241 4.53 -3.79 8.44
CA SER A 241 5.30 -4.98 8.79
C SER A 241 5.37 -5.98 7.65
N ASN A 242 6.48 -6.72 7.58
CA ASN A 242 6.55 -7.94 6.76
C ASN A 242 6.05 -9.19 7.48
N HIS A 243 5.43 -9.05 8.65
CA HIS A 243 4.75 -10.13 9.33
C HIS A 243 3.28 -10.15 8.94
N PHE A 244 2.86 -11.28 8.38
CA PHE A 244 1.47 -11.55 8.07
C PHE A 244 0.89 -12.53 9.09
N ASN A 245 -0.24 -12.16 9.69
CA ASN A 245 -0.97 -13.04 10.59
C ASN A 245 -2.02 -13.85 9.81
N ASP A 246 -1.77 -15.15 9.65
CA ASP A 246 -2.78 -16.07 9.16
C ASP A 246 -3.68 -16.52 10.30
N ILE A 247 -4.87 -15.93 10.33
CA ILE A 247 -5.90 -16.22 11.32
C ILE A 247 -6.34 -17.68 11.25
N ARG A 248 -6.37 -18.30 10.05
CA ARG A 248 -6.89 -19.67 9.88
C ARG A 248 -5.92 -20.70 10.45
N SER A 249 -4.63 -20.51 10.25
CA SER A 249 -3.61 -21.39 10.82
C SER A 249 -3.13 -20.94 12.20
N HIS A 250 -3.62 -19.81 12.71
CA HIS A 250 -3.14 -19.17 13.95
C HIS A 250 -1.61 -19.02 13.98
N ARG A 251 -1.03 -18.62 12.85
CA ARG A 251 0.43 -18.48 12.67
C ARG A 251 0.77 -17.12 12.11
N VAL A 252 1.91 -16.61 12.57
CA VAL A 252 2.56 -15.45 11.97
C VAL A 252 3.58 -15.96 10.96
N TYR A 253 3.45 -15.52 9.72
CA TYR A 253 4.42 -15.76 8.65
C TYR A 253 5.23 -14.50 8.40
N ARG A 254 6.52 -14.67 8.14
CA ARG A 254 7.35 -13.59 7.63
C ARG A 254 7.37 -13.65 6.11
N ILE A 255 7.09 -12.52 5.48
CA ILE A 255 7.18 -12.36 4.04
C ILE A 255 8.65 -12.18 3.69
N ASP A 256 9.17 -13.08 2.86
CA ASP A 256 10.49 -12.93 2.25
C ASP A 256 10.36 -12.03 1.02
N PRO A 257 10.94 -10.81 1.02
CA PRO A 257 10.76 -9.86 -0.07
C PRO A 257 11.26 -10.38 -1.43
N VAL A 258 12.33 -11.20 -1.44
CA VAL A 258 12.90 -11.73 -2.69
C VAL A 258 11.99 -12.81 -3.28
N SER A 259 11.47 -13.70 -2.42
CA SER A 259 10.50 -14.71 -2.82
C SER A 259 9.16 -14.09 -3.22
N ARG A 260 8.76 -12.99 -2.56
CA ARG A 260 7.53 -12.26 -2.85
C ARG A 260 7.48 -11.85 -4.32
N TYR A 261 8.52 -11.18 -4.80
CA TYR A 261 8.63 -10.77 -6.21
C TYR A 261 8.48 -11.94 -7.21
N ARG A 262 8.85 -13.16 -6.80
CA ARG A 262 8.72 -14.38 -7.63
C ARG A 262 7.33 -15.04 -7.54
N GLY A 263 6.36 -14.41 -6.86
CA GLY A 263 5.04 -14.99 -6.62
C GLY A 263 5.05 -16.13 -5.60
N ARG A 264 6.07 -16.19 -4.72
CA ARG A 264 6.12 -17.14 -3.60
C ARG A 264 5.85 -16.36 -2.31
N THR A 265 4.91 -16.84 -1.52
CA THR A 265 4.38 -16.05 -0.42
C THR A 265 5.12 -16.22 0.90
N PHE A 266 5.68 -17.39 1.23
CA PHE A 266 6.12 -17.66 2.61
C PHE A 266 7.37 -18.55 2.71
N ALA A 267 8.41 -18.08 3.41
CA ALA A 267 9.40 -18.95 4.02
C ALA A 267 8.81 -19.48 5.33
N GLY A 268 8.58 -20.79 5.41
CA GLY A 268 7.80 -21.46 6.45
C GLY A 268 8.40 -21.49 7.87
N ILE A 269 8.82 -20.35 8.42
CA ILE A 269 9.11 -20.21 9.86
C ILE A 269 7.86 -19.65 10.54
N GLY A 270 6.76 -20.41 10.47
CA GLY A 270 5.56 -20.10 11.24
C GLY A 270 5.81 -20.47 12.69
N VAL A 271 5.93 -19.50 13.58
CA VAL A 271 6.02 -19.80 15.02
C VAL A 271 4.62 -20.17 15.50
N ASN A 272 4.41 -21.41 15.93
CA ASN A 272 3.21 -21.80 16.68
C ASN A 272 3.27 -21.09 18.05
N ARG A 273 2.59 -19.97 18.26
CA ARG A 273 2.41 -19.40 19.61
C ARG A 273 0.95 -19.42 20.01
N THR A 274 0.64 -20.25 21.00
CA THR A 274 -0.68 -20.39 21.63
C THR A 274 -0.98 -19.35 22.72
N ARG A 275 -0.01 -18.52 23.16
CA ARG A 275 -0.22 -17.48 24.18
C ARG A 275 0.63 -16.23 23.89
N GLY A 276 0.02 -15.04 23.98
CA GLY A 276 0.69 -13.74 23.85
C GLY A 276 0.59 -13.06 22.47
N PHE A 277 -0.47 -13.35 21.72
CA PHE A 277 -0.68 -12.75 20.40
C PHE A 277 -0.84 -11.23 20.51
N ILE A 278 0.11 -10.47 19.94
CA ILE A 278 -0.10 -9.03 19.72
C ILE A 278 -1.10 -8.93 18.59
N THR A 279 -2.36 -8.66 18.92
CA THR A 279 -3.37 -8.29 17.92
C THR A 279 -2.85 -7.05 17.20
N THR A 280 -2.47 -7.18 15.93
CA THR A 280 -1.91 -6.09 15.10
C THR A 280 -2.91 -4.97 14.78
N GLY A 281 -4.04 -4.87 15.49
CA GLY A 281 -5.11 -3.91 15.21
C GLY A 281 -5.85 -4.13 13.88
N VAL A 282 -5.46 -5.15 13.11
CA VAL A 282 -6.07 -5.52 11.83
C VAL A 282 -7.44 -6.18 12.09
N PRO A 283 -8.53 -5.70 11.48
CA PRO A 283 -9.83 -6.34 11.55
C PRO A 283 -9.78 -7.79 11.06
N ARG A 284 -10.56 -8.64 11.74
CA ARG A 284 -10.64 -10.09 11.53
C ARG A 284 -11.32 -10.42 10.20
N SER A 285 -10.59 -10.37 9.09
CA SER A 285 -11.06 -10.92 7.82
C SER A 285 -10.78 -12.42 7.76
N GLY A 286 -11.83 -13.26 7.86
CA GLY A 286 -11.74 -14.72 7.67
C GLY A 286 -11.55 -15.14 6.20
N ARG A 287 -11.36 -14.20 5.28
CA ARG A 287 -11.27 -14.43 3.83
C ARG A 287 -9.84 -14.23 3.35
N THR A 288 -9.17 -15.34 3.07
CA THR A 288 -7.92 -15.35 2.31
C THR A 288 -8.21 -15.03 0.85
N ILE A 289 -7.78 -13.87 0.35
CA ILE A 289 -7.69 -13.54 -1.10
C ILE A 289 -6.34 -14.05 -1.67
N PHE A 290 -5.73 -15.02 -1.00
CA PHE A 290 -4.43 -15.58 -1.37
C PHE A 290 -4.62 -16.77 -2.30
N ASN A 291 -3.91 -16.78 -3.43
CA ASN A 291 -3.86 -17.91 -4.35
C ASN A 291 -5.25 -18.43 -4.75
N ALA A 292 -6.18 -17.57 -5.17
CA ALA A 292 -7.33 -18.06 -5.93
C ALA A 292 -6.77 -18.93 -7.07
N PRO A 293 -7.15 -20.22 -7.18
CA PRO A 293 -6.65 -21.06 -8.24
C PRO A 293 -6.91 -20.31 -9.54
N ARG A 294 -5.86 -20.06 -10.34
CA ARG A 294 -6.01 -19.50 -11.67
C ARG A 294 -6.97 -20.41 -12.40
N THR A 295 -8.25 -20.06 -12.47
CA THR A 295 -9.19 -20.66 -13.39
C THR A 295 -8.73 -20.22 -14.76
N TRP A 296 -7.78 -20.98 -15.32
CA TRP A 296 -7.47 -21.00 -16.73
C TRP A 296 -8.79 -21.35 -17.42
N GLY A 297 -9.46 -20.33 -17.95
CA GLY A 297 -10.58 -20.52 -18.85
C GLY A 297 -10.07 -21.23 -20.09
N ALA A 298 -10.23 -22.54 -20.14
CA ALA A 298 -10.22 -23.29 -21.38
C ALA A 298 -11.67 -23.36 -21.87
N PRO A 299 -12.01 -22.79 -23.04
CA PRO A 299 -13.29 -23.05 -23.66
C PRO A 299 -13.19 -24.42 -24.32
N VAL A 300 -13.70 -25.45 -23.64
CA VAL A 300 -13.96 -26.73 -24.32
C VAL A 300 -15.37 -27.15 -23.99
N GLY A 301 -16.29 -26.68 -24.84
CA GLY A 301 -17.53 -27.39 -25.04
C GLY A 301 -17.19 -28.80 -25.51
N ARG A 302 -17.66 -29.81 -24.79
CA ARG A 302 -17.97 -31.12 -25.38
C ARG A 302 -19.17 -31.71 -24.69
N MET A 303 -20.10 -32.09 -25.56
CA MET A 303 -21.41 -32.63 -25.32
C MET A 303 -21.42 -33.79 -24.33
N SER A 304 -22.52 -33.85 -23.61
CA SER A 304 -23.10 -35.01 -22.95
C SER A 304 -22.98 -36.29 -23.77
N VAL A 305 -22.55 -37.37 -23.13
CA VAL A 305 -22.94 -38.75 -23.50
C VAL A 305 -23.25 -39.50 -22.20
N PRO A 306 -24.48 -40.01 -21.99
CA PRO A 306 -24.79 -40.92 -20.91
C PRO A 306 -24.54 -42.36 -21.38
N GLY A 307 -23.83 -43.17 -20.59
CA GLY A 307 -23.75 -44.60 -20.88
C GLY A 307 -22.78 -45.40 -20.03
N TYR A 308 -23.35 -46.30 -19.22
CA TYR A 308 -22.82 -47.60 -18.81
C TYR A 308 -21.64 -47.67 -17.82
N ALA A 309 -21.94 -48.15 -16.61
CA ALA A 309 -21.02 -48.95 -15.80
C ALA A 309 -20.88 -50.36 -16.43
N PRO A 310 -19.75 -51.08 -16.21
CA PRO A 310 -19.71 -51.97 -15.03
C PRO A 310 -18.33 -52.19 -14.37
N ARG A 311 -18.39 -52.42 -13.05
CA ARG A 311 -17.72 -53.47 -12.24
C ARG A 311 -16.50 -54.22 -12.82
N GLY A 312 -15.38 -54.20 -12.08
CA GLY A 312 -14.26 -55.16 -12.15
C GLY A 312 -13.09 -54.64 -11.30
N GLU A 313 -12.91 -55.12 -10.07
CA GLU A 313 -11.92 -56.14 -9.68
C GLU A 313 -10.44 -55.73 -9.82
N GLY A 314 -9.68 -55.94 -8.74
CA GLY A 314 -8.30 -56.40 -8.85
C GLY A 314 -7.17 -55.40 -8.56
N ARG A 315 -6.65 -55.50 -7.32
CA ARG A 315 -5.21 -55.51 -6.95
C ARG A 315 -4.26 -54.52 -7.66
N MET A 316 -3.56 -53.71 -6.86
CA MET A 316 -2.16 -53.99 -6.45
C MET A 316 -1.64 -52.83 -5.59
N ARG A 317 -1.27 -53.15 -4.34
CA ARG A 317 -0.39 -52.32 -3.50
C ARG A 317 1.02 -52.44 -4.07
N ALA A 318 1.66 -51.32 -4.39
CA ALA A 318 3.10 -51.28 -4.62
C ALA A 318 3.86 -51.25 -3.28
N PRO A 319 4.94 -52.02 -3.12
CA PRO A 319 5.80 -51.98 -1.94
C PRO A 319 6.77 -50.79 -1.96
N ALA A 320 7.22 -50.39 -0.76
CA ALA A 320 8.23 -49.37 -0.55
C ALA A 320 9.65 -49.88 -0.92
N PRO A 321 10.54 -49.02 -1.48
CA PRO A 321 11.93 -49.38 -1.66
C PRO A 321 12.71 -49.23 -0.34
N GLU A 322 13.06 -50.38 0.21
CA GLU A 322 14.13 -50.62 1.17
C GLU A 322 15.47 -50.66 0.41
N GLY A 323 16.48 -49.93 0.86
CA GLY A 323 17.78 -49.90 0.16
C GLY A 323 18.81 -49.01 0.83
N GLY A 324 19.40 -49.54 1.90
CA GLY A 324 20.58 -48.98 2.56
C GLY A 324 21.85 -49.08 1.70
N GLY A 325 22.79 -48.19 1.97
CA GLY A 325 24.10 -48.17 1.32
C GLY A 325 25.06 -47.29 2.10
N ALA A 326 25.60 -47.85 3.18
CA ALA A 326 26.76 -47.32 3.88
C ALA A 326 27.97 -47.30 2.92
N TYR A 327 28.62 -46.16 2.75
CA TYR A 327 29.98 -46.12 2.23
C TYR A 327 30.94 -45.45 3.20
N ARG A 328 31.96 -46.26 3.48
CA ARG A 328 33.04 -46.15 4.43
C ARG A 328 34.18 -45.35 3.79
N GLY A 329 34.96 -44.70 4.65
CA GLY A 329 35.94 -43.69 4.28
C GLY A 329 37.05 -44.13 3.33
N ARG A 330 37.72 -43.11 2.77
CA ARG A 330 39.05 -43.26 2.20
C ARG A 330 39.90 -42.06 2.58
N GLU A 331 40.74 -42.33 3.57
CA GLU A 331 41.94 -41.60 3.97
C GLU A 331 42.90 -41.50 2.77
N MET A 332 43.36 -40.29 2.43
CA MET A 332 44.51 -40.09 1.57
C MET A 332 45.59 -39.34 2.35
N ARG A 333 46.62 -40.09 2.69
CA ARG A 333 47.91 -39.65 3.24
C ARG A 333 49.01 -40.23 2.36
N ARG A 334 49.81 -39.35 1.74
CA ARG A 334 51.23 -39.49 1.33
C ARG A 334 51.55 -38.29 0.44
N GLU A 335 52.30 -37.29 0.91
CA GLU A 335 53.77 -37.24 0.90
C GLU A 335 54.38 -37.53 -0.47
N ARG A 336 54.79 -36.47 -1.17
CA ARG A 336 56.20 -36.16 -1.49
C ARG A 336 56.37 -34.68 -1.72
#